data_AF-A0A3A0A3G8-F1
#
_entry.id   AF-A0A3A0A3G8-F1
#
_cell.length_a   1.000
_cell.length_b   1.000
_cell.length_c   1.000
_cell.angle_alpha   90.00
_cell.angle_beta   90.00
_cell.angle_gamma   90.00
#
_symmetry.space_group_name_H-M   'P 1'
#
loop_
_entity.id
_entity.type
_entity.pdbx_description
1 polymer ?
#
loop_
_entity_poly.entity_id
_entity_poly.type
_entity_poly.pdbx_seq_one_letter_code
_entity_poly.pdbx_strand_id
1 'polypeptide(L)'
;MNATDSKPVVWTNDAIAEKLETIADLLETQEANLYRVRAYRQAATTLRELKRPAREILETEGVEGLRRLPTIGVSLARAIEQLVETGKIGLLSQLQGETAPEQILATVPGIGPVLAARIYEQLGIDSLPDLEAAVYDGRLAQVPGFGAGRLRAVREVLAGRLHYRPRTPDRVRPQPPADQPPVSELLAVDREYREKARAKRLPTIAPRRFNPTRQAWLPILHTEQDSTHYTALFSNTARAHELGTTHDWVVIYRDDQNGAGQWTVVTARYGPLQGKRIVRGREEECAAYYQQSEQKQDDKVTH
;
A
#
# COMPACT_ATOMS: atom_id res chain seq x y z
N MET A 1 -16.02 2.25 33.86
CA MET A 1 -16.60 3.42 33.15
C MET A 1 -15.45 4.28 32.68
N ASN A 2 -15.29 4.40 31.36
CA ASN A 2 -14.75 5.57 30.67
C ASN A 2 -15.03 5.32 29.19
N ALA A 3 -16.26 5.65 28.80
CA ALA A 3 -16.61 5.82 27.41
C ALA A 3 -15.82 7.04 26.91
N THR A 4 -14.87 6.81 26.01
CA THR A 4 -14.33 7.88 25.17
C THR A 4 -15.46 8.35 24.26
N ASP A 5 -16.21 9.33 24.75
CA ASP A 5 -17.17 10.13 24.02
C ASP A 5 -16.38 10.96 22.97
N SER A 6 -16.04 10.32 21.86
CA SER A 6 -15.46 10.98 20.70
C SER A 6 -16.64 11.42 19.84
N LYS A 7 -16.97 12.72 19.87
CA LYS A 7 -17.89 13.32 18.89
C LYS A 7 -17.51 12.83 17.49
N PRO A 8 -18.46 12.41 16.64
CA PRO A 8 -18.13 12.03 15.28
C PRO A 8 -17.49 13.23 14.60
N VAL A 9 -16.24 13.07 14.14
CA VAL A 9 -15.56 14.10 13.34
C VAL A 9 -16.40 14.26 12.07
N VAL A 10 -17.09 15.39 11.94
CA VAL A 10 -17.82 15.71 10.73
C VAL A 10 -16.80 16.27 9.74
N TRP A 11 -16.45 15.47 8.74
CA TRP A 11 -15.61 15.92 7.63
C TRP A 11 -16.38 16.90 6.75
N THR A 12 -16.03 18.18 6.88
CA THR A 12 -16.50 19.23 5.98
C THR A 12 -15.73 19.18 4.66
N ASN A 13 -16.30 19.75 3.59
CA ASN A 13 -15.60 19.85 2.30
C ASN A 13 -14.24 20.54 2.44
N ASP A 14 -14.17 21.61 3.25
CA ASP A 14 -12.92 22.31 3.53
C ASP A 14 -11.89 21.42 4.23
N ALA A 15 -12.30 20.64 5.24
CA ALA A 15 -11.40 19.74 5.95
C ALA A 15 -10.87 18.63 5.03
N ILE A 16 -11.68 18.12 4.10
CA ILE A 16 -11.25 17.15 3.08
C ILE A 16 -10.27 17.83 2.11
N ALA A 17 -10.60 19.03 1.62
CA ALA A 17 -9.76 19.79 0.70
C ALA A 17 -8.37 20.10 1.30
N GLU A 18 -8.29 20.51 2.56
CA GLU A 18 -7.02 20.74 3.27
C GLU A 18 -6.13 19.48 3.31
N LYS A 19 -6.72 18.29 3.47
CA LYS A 19 -5.97 17.03 3.42
C LYS A 19 -5.45 16.72 2.03
N LEU A 20 -6.24 16.99 0.98
CA LEU A 20 -5.78 16.82 -0.40
C LEU A 20 -4.67 17.81 -0.77
N GLU A 21 -4.74 19.05 -0.27
CA GLU A 21 -3.65 20.04 -0.44
C GLU A 21 -2.37 19.60 0.27
N THR A 22 -2.49 19.10 1.50
CA THR A 22 -1.34 18.54 2.22
C THR A 22 -0.66 17.43 1.41
N ILE A 23 -1.45 16.57 0.74
CA ILE A 23 -0.92 15.55 -0.15
C ILE A 23 -0.24 16.18 -1.37
N ALA A 24 -0.84 17.19 -1.99
CA ALA A 24 -0.25 17.89 -3.14
C ALA A 24 1.11 18.52 -2.79
N ASP A 25 1.21 19.18 -1.64
CA ASP A 25 2.44 19.84 -1.19
C ASP A 25 3.55 18.83 -0.89
N LEU A 26 3.21 17.67 -0.31
CA LEU A 26 4.14 16.57 -0.12
C LEU A 26 4.63 16.01 -1.45
N LEU A 27 3.70 15.74 -2.39
CA LEU A 27 4.04 15.26 -3.72
C LEU A 27 4.95 16.24 -4.48
N GLU A 28 4.68 17.55 -4.40
CA GLU A 28 5.51 18.58 -5.04
C GLU A 28 6.90 18.65 -4.42
N THR A 29 6.99 18.65 -3.08
CA THR A 29 8.27 18.65 -2.34
C THR A 29 9.10 17.41 -2.64
N GLN A 30 8.43 16.27 -2.89
CA GLN A 30 9.05 14.99 -3.21
C GLN A 30 9.33 14.81 -4.70
N GLU A 31 9.19 15.88 -5.50
CA GLU A 31 9.44 15.88 -6.95
C GLU A 31 8.61 14.81 -7.70
N ALA A 32 7.39 14.54 -7.22
CA ALA A 32 6.46 13.62 -7.86
C ALA A 32 5.91 14.20 -9.19
N ASN A 33 5.18 13.37 -9.93
CA ASN A 33 4.59 13.76 -11.21
C ASN A 33 3.67 15.00 -11.06
N LEU A 34 3.94 16.05 -11.86
CA LEU A 34 3.20 17.32 -11.85
C LEU A 34 1.69 17.14 -12.13
N TYR A 35 1.30 16.16 -12.93
CA TYR A 35 -0.11 15.83 -13.18
C TYR A 35 -0.79 15.40 -11.88
N ARG A 36 -0.14 14.58 -11.04
CA ARG A 36 -0.68 14.16 -9.75
C ARG A 36 -0.81 15.35 -8.80
N VAL A 37 0.22 16.19 -8.68
CA VAL A 37 0.17 17.42 -7.87
C VAL A 37 -1.03 18.27 -8.27
N ARG A 38 -1.22 18.52 -9.58
CA ARG A 38 -2.35 19.29 -10.11
C ARG A 38 -3.69 18.62 -9.84
N ALA A 39 -3.79 17.30 -9.98
CA ALA A 39 -5.03 16.57 -9.73
C ALA A 39 -5.50 16.72 -8.27
N TYR A 40 -4.59 16.60 -7.30
CA TYR A 40 -4.92 16.80 -5.88
C TYR A 40 -5.33 18.25 -5.57
N ARG A 41 -4.63 19.25 -6.13
CA ARG A 41 -4.99 20.68 -5.98
C ARG A 41 -6.36 21.00 -6.59
N GLN A 42 -6.64 20.47 -7.77
CA GLN A 42 -7.89 20.71 -8.48
C GLN A 42 -9.07 20.01 -7.81
N ALA A 43 -8.86 18.80 -7.26
CA ALA A 43 -9.87 18.12 -6.45
C ALA A 43 -10.18 18.89 -5.16
N ALA A 44 -9.16 19.45 -4.48
CA ALA A 44 -9.37 20.31 -3.32
C ALA A 44 -10.22 21.55 -3.67
N THR A 45 -9.92 22.20 -4.81
CA THR A 45 -10.71 23.33 -5.32
C THR A 45 -12.16 22.92 -5.59
N THR A 46 -12.36 21.80 -6.30
CA THR A 46 -13.68 21.26 -6.61
C THR A 46 -14.48 21.02 -5.32
N LEU A 47 -13.87 20.43 -4.30
CA LEU A 47 -14.53 20.16 -3.02
C LEU A 47 -14.99 21.44 -2.33
N ARG A 48 -14.19 22.50 -2.32
CA ARG A 48 -14.56 23.79 -1.70
C ARG A 48 -15.74 24.46 -2.40
N GLU A 49 -15.85 24.29 -3.72
CA GLU A 49 -16.93 24.86 -4.53
C GLU A 49 -18.24 24.05 -4.46
N LEU A 50 -18.19 22.82 -3.94
CA LEU A 50 -19.38 21.97 -3.81
C LEU A 50 -20.37 22.55 -2.80
N LYS A 51 -21.56 22.86 -3.29
CA LYS A 51 -22.72 23.25 -2.44
C LYS A 51 -23.23 22.10 -1.59
N ARG A 52 -23.15 20.88 -2.12
CA ARG A 52 -23.57 19.66 -1.42
C ARG A 52 -22.35 19.03 -0.75
N PRO A 53 -22.41 18.65 0.55
CA PRO A 53 -21.29 18.01 1.22
C PRO A 53 -20.85 16.73 0.49
N ALA A 54 -19.55 16.57 0.25
CA ALA A 54 -18.99 15.37 -0.38
C ALA A 54 -19.31 14.11 0.41
N ARG A 55 -19.37 14.22 1.75
CA ARG A 55 -19.86 13.16 2.63
C ARG A 55 -21.28 12.70 2.28
N GLU A 56 -22.20 13.62 2.00
CA GLU A 56 -23.59 13.28 1.67
C GLU A 56 -23.67 12.59 0.30
N ILE A 57 -22.87 13.04 -0.66
CA ILE A 57 -22.72 12.37 -1.96
C ILE A 57 -22.22 10.94 -1.75
N LEU A 58 -21.19 10.75 -0.93
CA LEU A 58 -20.66 9.42 -0.59
C LEU A 58 -21.72 8.54 0.09
N GLU A 59 -22.46 9.06 1.08
CA GLU A 59 -23.48 8.30 1.81
C GLU A 59 -24.65 7.85 0.90
N THR A 60 -25.04 8.68 -0.07
CA THR A 60 -26.22 8.43 -0.92
C THR A 60 -25.89 7.72 -2.24
N GLU A 61 -24.73 8.01 -2.82
CA GLU A 61 -24.34 7.57 -4.17
C GLU A 61 -23.05 6.73 -4.19
N GLY A 62 -22.38 6.60 -3.05
CA GLY A 62 -21.10 5.89 -2.92
C GLY A 62 -19.95 6.58 -3.66
N VAL A 63 -18.87 5.84 -3.84
CA VAL A 63 -17.66 6.26 -4.58
C VAL A 63 -18.01 6.74 -6.00
N GLU A 64 -18.99 6.13 -6.65
CA GLU A 64 -19.42 6.51 -8.00
C GLU A 64 -20.05 7.90 -8.05
N GLY A 65 -20.70 8.36 -6.98
CA GLY A 65 -21.17 9.74 -6.86
C GLY A 65 -20.02 10.74 -6.85
N LEU A 66 -18.98 10.45 -6.06
CA LEU A 66 -17.77 11.28 -6.02
C LEU A 66 -17.02 11.30 -7.36
N ARG A 67 -16.96 10.18 -8.08
CA ARG A 67 -16.32 10.07 -9.39
C ARG A 67 -16.99 10.89 -10.50
N ARG A 68 -18.27 11.25 -10.33
CA ARG A 68 -18.98 12.13 -11.27
C ARG A 68 -18.60 13.60 -11.10
N LEU A 69 -17.95 13.95 -10.00
CA LEU A 69 -17.51 15.32 -9.76
C LEU A 69 -16.35 15.68 -10.70
N PRO A 70 -16.30 16.93 -11.18
CA PRO A 70 -15.20 17.37 -12.03
C PRO A 70 -13.86 17.07 -11.36
N THR A 71 -12.91 16.54 -12.12
CA THR A 71 -11.50 16.34 -11.69
C THR A 71 -11.27 15.29 -10.60
N ILE A 72 -12.34 14.67 -10.08
CA ILE A 72 -12.26 13.58 -9.10
C ILE A 72 -12.33 12.23 -9.81
N GLY A 73 -11.16 11.62 -10.01
CA GLY A 73 -11.03 10.25 -10.50
C GLY A 73 -11.28 9.20 -9.40
N VAL A 74 -11.19 7.92 -9.76
CA VAL A 74 -11.44 6.80 -8.81
C VAL A 74 -10.48 6.78 -7.62
N SER A 75 -9.20 7.11 -7.81
CA SER A 75 -8.22 7.15 -6.71
C SER A 75 -8.53 8.26 -5.72
N LEU A 76 -8.86 9.46 -6.22
CA LEU A 76 -9.29 10.60 -5.39
C LEU A 76 -10.61 10.31 -4.67
N ALA A 77 -11.59 9.70 -5.35
CA ALA A 77 -12.85 9.31 -4.74
C ALA A 77 -12.65 8.31 -3.59
N ARG A 78 -11.77 7.31 -3.77
CA ARG A 78 -11.38 6.37 -2.71
C ARG A 78 -10.61 7.03 -1.57
N ALA A 79 -9.72 7.97 -1.87
CA ALA A 79 -9.02 8.73 -0.84
C ALA A 79 -9.99 9.56 0.03
N ILE A 80 -11.01 10.17 -0.60
CA ILE A 80 -12.07 10.90 0.10
C ILE A 80 -12.91 9.95 0.95
N GLU A 81 -13.31 8.80 0.41
CA GLU A 81 -14.03 7.75 1.15
C GLU A 81 -13.25 7.31 2.40
N GLN A 82 -11.98 6.94 2.23
CA GLN A 82 -11.10 6.55 3.34
C GLN A 82 -11.00 7.63 4.41
N LEU A 83 -10.85 8.89 4.00
CA LEU A 83 -10.78 10.00 4.94
C LEU A 83 -12.09 10.15 5.71
N VAL A 84 -13.23 10.10 5.03
CA VAL A 84 -14.55 10.27 5.64
C VAL A 84 -14.86 9.12 6.62
N GLU A 85 -14.55 7.88 6.25
CA GLU A 85 -14.86 6.70 7.06
C GLU A 85 -13.88 6.48 8.22
N THR A 86 -12.58 6.67 7.97
CA THR A 86 -11.52 6.26 8.90
C THR A 86 -10.76 7.43 9.53
N GLY A 87 -10.94 8.64 8.99
CA GLY A 87 -10.18 9.82 9.35
C GLY A 87 -8.73 9.82 8.84
N LYS A 88 -8.37 8.88 7.96
CA LYS A 88 -7.00 8.70 7.45
C LYS A 88 -7.01 8.48 5.94
N ILE A 89 -5.94 8.92 5.29
CA ILE A 89 -5.65 8.61 3.88
C ILE A 89 -4.38 7.76 3.85
N GLY A 90 -4.45 6.60 3.19
CA GLY A 90 -3.31 5.69 3.05
C GLY A 90 -2.10 6.40 2.42
N LEU A 91 -2.33 7.07 1.28
CA LEU A 91 -1.29 7.84 0.58
C LEU A 91 -0.61 8.88 1.48
N LEU A 92 -1.37 9.64 2.26
CA LEU A 92 -0.79 10.64 3.16
C LEU A 92 0.17 9.99 4.18
N SER A 93 -0.22 8.84 4.72
CA SER A 93 0.61 8.07 5.66
C SER A 93 1.88 7.56 4.98
N GLN A 94 1.79 7.12 3.73
CA GLN A 94 2.92 6.65 2.93
C GLN A 94 3.91 7.78 2.64
N LEU A 95 3.43 8.93 2.17
CA LEU A 95 4.25 10.11 1.87
C LEU A 95 4.94 10.69 3.12
N GLN A 96 4.41 10.41 4.32
CA GLN A 96 4.97 10.79 5.62
C GLN A 96 5.86 9.70 6.25
N GLY A 97 6.02 8.54 5.60
CA GLY A 97 6.78 7.41 6.13
C GLY A 97 6.19 6.84 7.43
N GLU A 98 4.87 6.83 7.57
CA GLU A 98 4.15 6.43 8.79
C GLU A 98 3.63 4.99 8.80
N THR A 99 3.81 4.23 7.74
CA THR A 99 3.22 2.89 7.58
C THR A 99 3.59 1.97 8.76
N ALA A 100 2.57 1.42 9.42
CA ALA A 100 2.70 0.46 10.52
C ALA A 100 1.80 -0.75 10.28
N PRO A 101 2.16 -1.59 9.29
CA PRO A 101 1.45 -2.82 8.95
C PRO A 101 1.07 -3.62 10.19
N GLU A 102 2.00 -3.72 11.13
CA GLU A 102 1.88 -4.55 12.32
C GLU A 102 0.78 -4.05 13.27
N GLN A 103 0.60 -2.73 13.37
CA GLN A 103 -0.43 -2.14 14.23
C GLN A 103 -1.83 -2.33 13.65
N ILE A 104 -1.97 -2.18 12.32
CA ILE A 104 -3.25 -2.36 11.62
C ILE A 104 -3.68 -3.81 11.70
N LEU A 105 -2.79 -4.75 11.39
CA LEU A 105 -3.08 -6.18 11.44
C LEU A 105 -3.32 -6.66 12.88
N ALA A 106 -2.59 -6.12 13.86
CA ALA A 106 -2.79 -6.48 15.26
C ALA A 106 -4.14 -6.02 15.84
N THR A 107 -4.91 -5.20 15.11
CA THR A 107 -6.29 -4.89 15.51
C THR A 107 -7.21 -6.11 15.41
N VAL A 108 -6.86 -7.12 14.61
CA VAL A 108 -7.67 -8.34 14.41
C VAL A 108 -7.45 -9.28 15.60
N PRO A 109 -8.48 -9.63 16.38
CA PRO A 109 -8.34 -10.58 17.48
C PRO A 109 -7.75 -11.90 16.99
N GLY A 110 -6.75 -12.41 17.72
CA GLY A 110 -5.98 -13.60 17.32
C GLY A 110 -4.72 -13.28 16.49
N ILE A 111 -4.54 -12.03 16.06
CA ILE A 111 -3.30 -11.53 15.46
C ILE A 111 -2.66 -10.56 16.47
N GLY A 112 -1.70 -11.05 17.25
CA GLY A 112 -0.88 -10.18 18.11
C GLY A 112 0.25 -9.49 17.32
N PRO A 113 0.97 -8.52 17.91
CA PRO A 113 2.04 -7.77 17.24
C PRO A 113 3.13 -8.67 16.64
N VAL A 114 3.44 -9.81 17.27
CA VAL A 114 4.41 -10.79 16.76
C VAL A 114 3.90 -11.48 15.48
N LEU A 115 2.62 -11.85 15.43
CA LEU A 115 2.01 -12.48 14.25
C LEU A 115 1.79 -11.45 13.14
N ALA A 116 1.37 -10.24 13.49
CA ALA A 116 1.22 -9.12 12.57
C ALA A 116 2.55 -8.80 11.86
N ALA A 117 3.64 -8.72 12.63
CA ALA A 117 4.97 -8.57 12.08
C ALA A 117 5.36 -9.74 11.17
N ARG A 118 5.08 -10.98 11.56
CA ARG A 118 5.36 -12.16 10.73
C ARG A 118 4.55 -12.18 9.43
N ILE A 119 3.30 -11.76 9.46
CA ILE A 119 2.45 -11.63 8.27
C ILE A 119 3.05 -10.61 7.30
N TYR A 120 3.37 -9.41 7.80
CA TYR A 120 4.04 -8.39 6.99
C TYR A 120 5.37 -8.90 6.44
N GLU A 121 6.13 -9.66 7.23
CA GLU A 121 7.41 -10.20 6.81
C GLU A 121 7.34 -11.27 5.74
N GLN A 122 6.39 -12.19 5.84
CA GLN A 122 6.36 -13.33 4.93
C GLN A 122 5.51 -13.03 3.71
N LEU A 123 4.46 -12.24 3.87
CA LEU A 123 3.47 -12.02 2.82
C LEU A 123 3.43 -10.57 2.31
N GLY A 124 4.15 -9.64 2.93
CA GLY A 124 4.12 -8.21 2.55
C GLY A 124 2.79 -7.51 2.83
N ILE A 125 1.88 -8.16 3.54
CA ILE A 125 0.52 -7.67 3.84
C ILE A 125 0.59 -6.60 4.92
N ASP A 126 -0.10 -5.48 4.70
CA ASP A 126 -0.17 -4.36 5.64
C ASP A 126 -1.57 -3.77 5.86
N SER A 127 -2.56 -4.28 5.12
CA SER A 127 -3.95 -3.84 5.18
C SER A 127 -4.89 -4.98 5.57
N LEU A 128 -6.07 -4.64 6.11
CA LEU A 128 -7.10 -5.63 6.41
C LEU A 128 -7.70 -6.30 5.17
N PRO A 129 -7.95 -5.58 4.05
CA PRO A 129 -8.38 -6.22 2.79
C PRO A 129 -7.35 -7.20 2.22
N ASP A 130 -6.06 -6.87 2.25
CA ASP A 130 -5.01 -7.79 1.77
C ASP A 130 -4.90 -9.02 2.67
N LEU A 131 -5.12 -8.84 3.97
CA LEU A 131 -5.20 -9.93 4.93
C LEU A 131 -6.41 -10.84 4.64
N GLU A 132 -7.56 -10.26 4.30
CA GLU A 132 -8.75 -11.01 3.89
C GLU A 132 -8.49 -11.82 2.61
N ALA A 133 -7.91 -11.20 1.59
CA ALA A 133 -7.52 -11.88 0.37
C ALA A 133 -6.58 -13.08 0.66
N ALA A 134 -5.57 -12.88 1.52
CA ALA A 134 -4.63 -13.92 1.92
C ALA A 134 -5.26 -15.06 2.74
N VAL A 135 -6.36 -14.78 3.44
CA VAL A 135 -7.16 -15.80 4.12
C VAL A 135 -7.96 -16.64 3.11
N TYR A 136 -8.45 -16.02 2.04
CA TYR A 136 -9.24 -16.68 1.00
C TYR A 136 -8.40 -17.48 0.01
N ASP A 137 -7.26 -16.94 -0.43
CA ASP A 137 -6.33 -17.59 -1.36
C ASP A 137 -5.41 -18.62 -0.69
N GLY A 138 -5.40 -18.67 0.65
CA GLY A 138 -4.67 -19.65 1.44
C GLY A 138 -3.22 -19.26 1.77
N ARG A 139 -2.72 -18.11 1.31
CA ARG A 139 -1.36 -17.63 1.66
C ARG A 139 -1.17 -17.47 3.17
N LEU A 140 -2.19 -17.03 3.90
CA LEU A 140 -2.08 -16.86 5.35
C LEU A 140 -1.87 -18.19 6.09
N ALA A 141 -2.34 -19.31 5.54
CA ALA A 141 -2.14 -20.63 6.13
C ALA A 141 -0.68 -21.09 6.11
N GLN A 142 0.13 -20.53 5.21
CA GLN A 142 1.56 -20.83 5.10
C GLN A 142 2.40 -20.10 6.16
N VAL A 143 1.82 -19.12 6.87
CA VAL A 143 2.52 -18.35 7.90
C VAL A 143 2.60 -19.15 9.20
N PRO A 144 3.80 -19.44 9.74
CA PRO A 144 3.94 -20.15 11.00
C PRO A 144 3.14 -19.48 12.12
N GLY A 145 2.34 -20.26 12.84
CA GLY A 145 1.43 -19.75 13.86
C GLY A 145 -0.01 -19.55 13.39
N PHE A 146 -0.37 -19.82 12.13
CA PHE A 146 -1.76 -19.83 11.66
C PHE A 146 -2.29 -21.25 11.46
N GLY A 147 -2.79 -21.86 12.55
CA GLY A 147 -3.54 -23.13 12.46
C GLY A 147 -5.00 -22.92 12.02
N ALA A 148 -5.67 -24.00 11.61
CA ALA A 148 -7.04 -23.96 11.08
C ALA A 148 -8.05 -23.18 11.96
N GLY A 149 -7.98 -23.34 13.28
CA GLY A 149 -8.84 -22.62 14.22
C GLY A 149 -8.60 -21.10 14.23
N ARG A 150 -7.34 -20.67 14.14
CA ARG A 150 -6.97 -19.25 14.11
C ARG A 150 -7.34 -18.62 12.76
N LEU A 151 -7.12 -19.33 11.66
CA LEU A 151 -7.54 -18.89 10.32
C LEU A 151 -9.05 -18.66 10.26
N ARG A 152 -9.84 -19.58 10.85
CA ARG A 152 -11.29 -19.44 10.95
C ARG A 152 -11.69 -18.21 11.75
N ALA A 153 -11.09 -18.00 12.93
CA ALA A 153 -11.38 -16.84 13.78
C ALA A 153 -11.05 -15.52 13.07
N VAL A 154 -9.91 -15.45 12.37
CA VAL A 154 -9.53 -14.28 11.57
C VAL A 154 -10.51 -14.04 10.43
N ARG A 155 -10.92 -15.10 9.72
CA ARG A 155 -11.93 -15.00 8.64
C ARG A 155 -13.27 -14.45 9.15
N GLU A 156 -13.75 -14.96 10.28
CA GLU A 156 -15.01 -14.52 10.89
C GLU A 156 -14.95 -13.05 11.33
N VAL A 157 -13.83 -12.62 11.93
CA VAL A 157 -13.62 -11.20 12.28
C VAL A 157 -13.57 -10.31 11.05
N LEU A 158 -12.81 -10.70 10.01
CA LEU A 158 -12.66 -9.87 8.81
C LEU A 158 -13.98 -9.75 8.06
N ALA A 159 -14.72 -10.85 7.92
CA ALA A 159 -16.06 -10.85 7.36
C ALA A 159 -17.01 -9.92 8.14
N GLY A 160 -16.84 -9.83 9.47
CA GLY A 160 -17.60 -8.96 10.36
C GLY A 160 -17.20 -7.47 10.34
N ARG A 161 -15.93 -7.17 10.09
CA ARG A 161 -15.39 -5.80 10.09
C ARG A 161 -15.48 -5.12 8.73
N LEU A 162 -15.37 -5.91 7.67
CA LEU A 162 -15.37 -5.44 6.28
C LEU A 162 -16.74 -5.62 5.62
N HIS A 163 -17.84 -5.58 6.40
CA HIS A 163 -19.21 -5.74 5.92
C HIS A 163 -19.57 -4.76 4.78
N TYR A 164 -19.21 -5.14 3.56
CA TYR A 164 -19.74 -4.70 2.29
C TYR A 164 -20.60 -5.84 1.73
N ARG A 165 -21.76 -5.46 1.16
CA ARG A 165 -22.85 -6.33 0.70
C ARG A 165 -22.40 -7.59 -0.05
N PRO A 166 -23.12 -8.72 0.10
CA PRO A 166 -22.81 -9.95 -0.60
C PRO A 166 -22.93 -9.72 -2.11
N ARG A 167 -21.81 -9.83 -2.84
CA ARG A 167 -21.86 -10.25 -4.24
C ARG A 167 -22.32 -11.70 -4.24
N THR A 168 -23.43 -11.95 -4.92
CA THR A 168 -24.00 -13.29 -5.13
C THR A 168 -22.94 -14.30 -5.59
N PRO A 169 -22.98 -15.55 -5.09
CA PRO A 169 -22.03 -16.57 -5.47
C PRO A 169 -22.46 -17.16 -6.81
N ASP A 170 -21.84 -16.72 -7.90
CA ASP A 170 -21.77 -17.57 -9.09
C ASP A 170 -20.39 -18.22 -9.14
N ARG A 171 -20.40 -19.53 -9.42
CA ARG A 171 -19.27 -20.44 -9.34
C ARG A 171 -18.29 -20.14 -10.48
N VAL A 172 -17.41 -19.18 -10.26
CA VAL A 172 -16.21 -19.00 -11.07
C VAL A 172 -15.02 -19.32 -10.17
N ARG A 173 -14.18 -20.28 -10.59
CA ARG A 173 -12.86 -20.50 -9.97
C ARG A 173 -12.17 -19.14 -9.80
N PRO A 174 -11.61 -18.78 -8.63
CA PRO A 174 -10.91 -17.51 -8.50
C PRO A 174 -9.70 -17.53 -9.44
N GLN A 175 -9.77 -16.76 -10.52
CA GLN A 175 -8.61 -16.29 -11.26
C GLN A 175 -7.79 -15.41 -10.27
N PRO A 176 -6.44 -15.48 -10.25
CA PRO A 176 -5.66 -14.49 -9.51
C PRO A 176 -6.10 -13.08 -9.96
N PRO A 177 -6.10 -12.07 -9.07
CA PRO A 177 -6.65 -10.76 -9.42
C PRO A 177 -5.94 -10.25 -10.67
N ALA A 178 -6.69 -9.99 -11.73
CA ALA A 178 -6.20 -9.58 -13.05
C ALA A 178 -5.53 -8.18 -13.05
N ASP A 179 -5.10 -7.70 -11.88
CA ASP A 179 -4.76 -6.32 -11.61
C ASP A 179 -3.43 -6.18 -10.83
N GLN A 180 -2.74 -7.27 -10.52
CA GLN A 180 -1.42 -7.18 -9.86
C GLN A 180 -0.31 -6.93 -10.89
N PRO A 181 0.61 -5.99 -10.66
CA PRO A 181 1.77 -5.80 -11.53
C PRO A 181 2.61 -7.09 -11.60
N PRO A 182 3.19 -7.43 -12.76
CA PRO A 182 4.12 -8.54 -12.86
C PRO A 182 5.34 -8.32 -11.96
N VAL A 183 5.91 -9.40 -11.41
CA VAL A 183 7.10 -9.31 -10.54
C VAL A 183 8.28 -8.62 -11.23
N SER A 184 8.39 -8.71 -12.55
CA SER A 184 9.42 -8.03 -13.34
C SER A 184 9.35 -6.51 -13.22
N GLU A 185 8.15 -5.94 -13.18
CA GLU A 185 7.92 -4.50 -13.06
C GLU A 185 8.27 -4.03 -11.64
N LEU A 186 7.82 -4.76 -10.61
CA LEU A 186 8.18 -4.47 -9.22
C LEU A 186 9.69 -4.56 -8.98
N LEU A 187 10.37 -5.55 -9.58
CA LEU A 187 11.82 -5.69 -9.50
C LEU A 187 12.57 -4.61 -10.29
N ALA A 188 11.97 -4.04 -11.35
CA ALA A 188 12.52 -2.89 -12.06
C ALA A 188 12.45 -1.62 -11.19
N VAL A 189 11.30 -1.36 -10.55
CA VAL A 189 11.12 -0.25 -9.60
C VAL A 189 12.07 -0.39 -8.40
N ASP A 190 12.24 -1.60 -7.83
CA ASP A 190 13.22 -1.87 -6.76
C ASP A 190 14.64 -1.49 -7.18
N ARG A 191 15.04 -1.91 -8.37
CA ARG A 191 16.37 -1.65 -8.92
C ARG A 191 16.61 -0.14 -9.10
N GLU A 192 15.67 0.53 -9.77
CA GLU A 192 15.73 1.98 -10.01
C GLU A 192 15.85 2.75 -8.69
N TYR A 193 15.01 2.42 -7.71
CA TYR A 193 15.02 3.03 -6.39
C TYR A 193 16.38 2.86 -5.71
N ARG A 194 16.89 1.63 -5.63
CA ARG A 194 18.15 1.33 -4.92
C ARG A 194 19.36 1.98 -5.58
N GLU A 195 19.40 2.02 -6.92
CA GLU A 195 20.46 2.69 -7.67
C GLU A 195 20.46 4.20 -7.41
N LYS A 196 19.31 4.86 -7.54
CA LYS A 196 19.18 6.30 -7.27
C LYS A 196 19.41 6.65 -5.80
N ALA A 197 18.93 5.83 -4.87
CA ALA A 197 19.15 6.00 -3.43
C ALA A 197 20.64 5.91 -3.08
N ARG A 198 21.36 4.89 -3.59
CA ARG A 198 22.81 4.74 -3.41
C ARG A 198 23.59 5.91 -4.01
N ALA A 199 23.13 6.41 -5.16
CA ALA A 199 23.71 7.57 -5.82
C ALA A 199 23.33 8.93 -5.18
N LYS A 200 22.48 8.93 -4.12
CA LYS A 200 21.96 10.14 -3.46
C LYS A 200 21.26 11.10 -4.44
N ARG A 201 20.51 10.55 -5.40
CA ARG A 201 19.76 11.30 -6.43
C ARG A 201 18.26 11.36 -6.16
N LEU A 202 17.81 10.92 -4.99
CA LEU A 202 16.40 10.95 -4.60
C LEU A 202 16.17 12.03 -3.56
N PRO A 203 15.02 12.73 -3.59
CA PRO A 203 14.59 13.55 -2.48
C PRO A 203 14.43 12.68 -1.22
N THR A 204 14.63 13.31 -0.06
CA THR A 204 14.45 12.64 1.23
C THR A 204 13.28 13.21 1.99
N ILE A 205 12.57 12.33 2.71
CA ILE A 205 11.51 12.70 3.63
C ILE A 205 12.01 12.60 5.06
N ALA A 206 11.40 13.38 5.95
CA ALA A 206 11.54 13.21 7.40
C ALA A 206 10.43 12.28 7.88
N PRO A 207 10.68 10.95 7.97
CA PRO A 207 9.62 10.04 8.40
C PRO A 207 9.18 10.40 9.81
N ARG A 208 7.88 10.33 10.10
CA ARG A 208 7.39 10.65 11.47
C ARG A 208 7.74 9.56 12.49
N ARG A 209 7.94 8.32 12.03
CA ARG A 209 8.32 7.17 12.86
C ARG A 209 9.83 6.99 12.90
N PHE A 210 10.32 6.51 14.04
CA PHE A 210 11.75 6.20 14.26
C PHE A 210 12.70 7.35 13.88
N ASN A 211 12.25 8.59 14.12
CA ASN A 211 12.96 9.81 13.76
C ASN A 211 12.69 10.92 14.79
N PRO A 212 13.25 10.80 16.02
CA PRO A 212 13.01 11.78 17.08
C PRO A 212 13.51 13.19 16.71
N THR A 213 14.52 13.28 15.84
CA THR A 213 15.12 14.55 15.40
C THR A 213 14.37 15.22 14.25
N ARG A 214 13.36 14.54 13.65
CA ARG A 214 12.61 15.00 12.47
C ARG A 214 13.49 15.41 11.28
N GLN A 215 14.67 14.81 11.16
CA GLN A 215 15.56 15.07 10.03
C GLN A 215 15.10 14.33 8.78
N ALA A 216 15.28 14.92 7.61
CA ALA A 216 14.97 14.29 6.33
C ALA A 216 16.10 13.36 5.91
N TRP A 217 15.88 12.05 6.01
CA TRP A 217 16.92 11.04 5.74
C TRP A 217 16.42 9.85 4.90
N LEU A 218 15.12 9.64 4.79
CA LEU A 218 14.56 8.48 4.09
C LEU A 218 14.36 8.83 2.61
N PRO A 219 15.07 8.20 1.65
CA PRO A 219 14.85 8.45 0.23
C PRO A 219 13.46 8.02 -0.21
N ILE A 220 12.85 8.78 -1.11
CA ILE A 220 11.59 8.45 -1.75
C ILE A 220 11.74 8.58 -3.26
N LEU A 221 11.20 7.60 -4.00
CA LEU A 221 11.10 7.64 -5.45
C LEU A 221 9.62 7.66 -5.84
N HIS A 222 9.27 8.57 -6.74
CA HIS A 222 8.07 8.45 -7.55
C HIS A 222 8.48 8.11 -8.97
N THR A 223 7.95 7.02 -9.52
CA THR A 223 8.26 6.56 -10.88
C THR A 223 7.00 6.08 -11.58
N GLU A 224 7.08 5.95 -12.90
CA GLU A 224 5.99 5.47 -13.75
C GLU A 224 6.52 4.32 -14.61
N GLN A 225 5.84 3.17 -14.57
CA GLN A 225 6.11 2.01 -15.42
C GLN A 225 4.81 1.62 -16.11
N ASP A 226 4.80 1.50 -17.44
CA ASP A 226 3.60 1.12 -18.22
C ASP A 226 2.33 1.92 -17.85
N SER A 227 2.47 3.24 -17.68
CA SER A 227 1.40 4.17 -17.24
C SER A 227 0.94 4.01 -15.78
N THR A 228 1.53 3.07 -15.04
CA THR A 228 1.27 2.81 -13.62
C THR A 228 2.25 3.61 -12.77
N HIS A 229 1.72 4.37 -11.83
CA HIS A 229 2.54 5.18 -10.93
C HIS A 229 2.89 4.43 -9.65
N TYR A 230 4.19 4.41 -9.34
CA TYR A 230 4.72 3.80 -8.12
C TYR A 230 5.36 4.84 -7.22
N THR A 231 5.26 4.58 -5.92
CA THR A 231 6.07 5.23 -4.90
C THR A 231 6.91 4.18 -4.20
N ALA A 232 8.23 4.35 -4.15
CA ALA A 232 9.14 3.41 -3.52
C ALA A 232 9.98 4.10 -2.43
N LEU A 233 10.11 3.44 -1.28
CA LEU A 233 10.91 3.90 -0.15
C LEU A 233 11.43 2.69 0.65
N PHE A 234 12.48 2.90 1.44
CA PHE A 234 12.93 1.85 2.34
C PHE A 234 11.97 1.67 3.52
N SER A 235 11.77 0.42 3.94
CA SER A 235 10.95 0.11 5.11
C SER A 235 11.52 0.76 6.36
N ASN A 236 10.69 1.55 7.03
CA ASN A 236 11.00 2.24 8.28
C ASN A 236 10.18 1.66 9.46
N THR A 237 9.87 0.36 9.44
CA THR A 237 9.13 -0.31 10.53
C THR A 237 10.06 -0.70 11.68
N ALA A 238 9.50 -0.90 12.87
CA ALA A 238 10.26 -1.32 14.07
C ALA A 238 11.15 -2.53 13.78
N ARG A 239 10.59 -3.48 13.05
CA ARG A 239 11.26 -4.74 12.73
C ARG A 239 12.36 -4.59 11.69
N ALA A 240 12.21 -3.69 10.72
CA ALA A 240 13.28 -3.37 9.79
C ALA A 240 14.51 -2.79 10.55
N HIS A 241 14.27 -1.98 11.58
CA HIS A 241 15.33 -1.50 12.48
C HIS A 241 15.94 -2.63 13.32
N GLU A 242 15.12 -3.47 13.97
CA GLU A 242 15.59 -4.63 14.75
C GLU A 242 16.46 -5.58 13.92
N LEU A 243 16.11 -5.80 12.66
CA LEU A 243 16.82 -6.71 11.74
C LEU A 243 17.95 -6.04 10.96
N GLY A 244 18.15 -4.74 11.12
CA GLY A 244 19.15 -3.97 10.36
C GLY A 244 18.89 -3.95 8.84
N THR A 245 17.63 -4.09 8.41
CA THR A 245 17.23 -4.18 6.99
C THR A 245 16.60 -2.91 6.44
N THR A 246 16.76 -1.77 7.14
CA THR A 246 16.28 -0.43 6.73
C THR A 246 16.86 0.09 5.41
N HIS A 247 17.83 -0.61 4.82
CA HIS A 247 18.41 -0.31 3.50
C HIS A 247 18.29 -1.50 2.53
N ASP A 248 17.56 -2.54 2.92
CA ASP A 248 17.34 -3.75 2.14
C ASP A 248 15.87 -3.89 1.72
N TRP A 249 14.94 -3.62 2.62
CA TRP A 249 13.52 -3.81 2.31
C TRP A 249 12.98 -2.56 1.62
N VAL A 250 12.60 -2.71 0.36
CA VAL A 250 12.00 -1.64 -0.43
C VAL A 250 10.50 -1.89 -0.47
N VAL A 251 9.74 -0.91 0.00
CA VAL A 251 8.28 -0.94 -0.04
C VAL A 251 7.84 -0.14 -1.26
N ILE A 252 7.08 -0.78 -2.13
CA ILE A 252 6.57 -0.24 -3.38
C ILE A 252 5.06 -0.12 -3.25
N TYR A 253 4.55 1.08 -3.44
CA TYR A 253 3.14 1.42 -3.43
C TYR A 253 2.67 1.70 -4.84
N ARG A 254 1.51 1.16 -5.21
CA ARG A 254 0.67 1.64 -6.30
C ARG A 254 -0.58 2.27 -5.72
N ASP A 255 -0.97 3.41 -6.25
CA ASP A 255 -2.27 4.03 -5.97
C ASP A 255 -2.71 4.76 -7.24
N ASP A 256 -3.42 4.03 -8.10
CA ASP A 256 -3.90 4.50 -9.39
C ASP A 256 -5.34 4.05 -9.66
N GLN A 257 -5.79 4.26 -10.91
CA GLN A 257 -7.13 3.90 -11.35
C GLN A 257 -7.40 2.40 -11.39
N ASN A 258 -6.34 1.59 -11.51
CA ASN A 258 -6.36 0.14 -11.46
C ASN A 258 -6.26 -0.35 -9.99
N GLY A 259 -6.31 0.57 -9.03
CA GLY A 259 -6.39 0.28 -7.61
C GLY A 259 -5.09 0.47 -6.86
N ALA A 260 -5.20 0.28 -5.55
CA ALA A 260 -4.08 0.42 -4.64
C ALA A 260 -3.46 -0.93 -4.34
N GLY A 261 -2.14 -0.96 -4.16
CA GLY A 261 -1.42 -2.14 -3.74
C GLY A 261 -0.08 -1.78 -3.11
N GLN A 262 0.41 -2.66 -2.24
CA GLN A 262 1.74 -2.55 -1.67
C GLN A 262 2.49 -3.86 -1.87
N TRP A 263 3.75 -3.77 -2.25
CA TRP A 263 4.65 -4.91 -2.34
C TRP A 263 5.96 -4.59 -1.63
N THR A 264 6.52 -5.58 -0.93
CA THR A 264 7.83 -5.44 -0.30
C THR A 264 8.83 -6.31 -1.04
N VAL A 265 9.88 -5.67 -1.58
CA VAL A 265 11.01 -6.34 -2.21
C VAL A 265 12.15 -6.45 -1.21
N VAL A 266 12.70 -7.66 -1.07
CA VAL A 266 13.78 -7.97 -0.12
C VAL A 266 14.86 -8.81 -0.77
N THR A 267 16.03 -8.86 -0.14
CA THR A 267 17.05 -9.83 -0.53
C THR A 267 16.73 -11.17 0.14
N ALA A 268 16.52 -12.22 -0.65
CA ALA A 268 16.26 -13.55 -0.12
C ALA A 268 17.48 -14.05 0.66
N ARG A 269 17.27 -14.42 1.93
CA ARG A 269 18.34 -14.92 2.81
C ARG A 269 18.56 -16.42 2.72
N TYR A 270 17.55 -17.16 2.28
CA TYR A 270 17.52 -18.62 2.29
C TYR A 270 16.82 -19.14 1.02
N GLY A 271 17.01 -20.42 0.72
CA GLY A 271 16.33 -21.10 -0.38
C GLY A 271 17.01 -20.89 -1.74
N PRO A 272 16.39 -21.36 -2.84
CA PRO A 272 16.99 -21.38 -4.17
C PRO A 272 17.28 -19.99 -4.75
N LEU A 273 16.60 -18.96 -4.24
CA LEU A 273 16.79 -17.57 -4.67
C LEU A 273 17.73 -16.79 -3.75
N GLN A 274 18.50 -17.45 -2.88
CA GLN A 274 19.41 -16.79 -1.95
C GLN A 274 20.30 -15.74 -2.65
N GLY A 275 20.33 -14.53 -2.08
CA GLY A 275 21.06 -13.39 -2.62
C GLY A 275 20.35 -12.62 -3.75
N LYS A 276 19.26 -13.15 -4.30
CA LYS A 276 18.45 -12.46 -5.31
C LYS A 276 17.39 -11.56 -4.66
N ARG A 277 16.91 -10.58 -5.41
CA ARG A 277 15.80 -9.71 -5.01
C ARG A 277 14.48 -10.40 -5.30
N ILE A 278 13.60 -10.49 -4.31
CA ILE A 278 12.32 -11.17 -4.43
C ILE A 278 11.20 -10.28 -3.90
N VAL A 279 10.03 -10.37 -4.54
CA VAL A 279 8.79 -9.80 -4.04
C VAL A 279 8.21 -10.78 -3.01
N ARG A 280 8.04 -10.33 -1.76
CA ARG A 280 7.53 -11.18 -0.67
C ARG A 280 6.14 -11.72 -0.98
N GLY A 281 5.93 -13.01 -0.69
CA GLY A 281 4.68 -13.72 -0.97
C GLY A 281 4.46 -14.04 -2.46
N ARG A 282 5.46 -13.81 -3.31
CA ARG A 282 5.47 -14.11 -4.76
C ARG A 282 6.77 -14.81 -5.17
N GLU A 283 7.29 -15.66 -4.29
CA GLU A 283 8.57 -16.34 -4.43
C GLU A 283 8.61 -17.26 -5.66
N GLU A 284 7.51 -17.95 -5.96
CA GLU A 284 7.40 -18.83 -7.14
C GLU A 284 7.49 -18.03 -8.45
N GLU A 285 6.80 -16.89 -8.52
CA GLU A 285 6.87 -15.99 -9.69
C GLU A 285 8.27 -15.38 -9.84
N CYS A 286 8.93 -15.04 -8.74
CA CYS A 286 10.32 -14.59 -8.76
C CYS A 286 11.26 -15.69 -9.27
N ALA A 287 11.03 -16.94 -8.88
CA ALA A 287 11.83 -18.06 -9.36
C ALA A 287 11.70 -18.24 -10.87
N ALA A 288 10.48 -18.18 -11.39
CA ALA A 288 10.22 -18.22 -12.83
C ALA A 288 10.90 -17.05 -13.58
N TYR A 289 10.83 -15.83 -13.01
CA TYR A 289 11.49 -14.65 -13.59
C TYR A 289 13.01 -14.82 -13.73
N TYR A 290 13.68 -15.34 -12.69
CA TYR A 290 15.13 -15.54 -12.74
C TYR A 290 15.55 -16.67 -13.68
N GLN A 291 14.79 -17.77 -13.72
CA GLN A 291 15.04 -18.86 -14.67
C GLN A 291 14.96 -18.38 -16.13
N GLN A 292 13.92 -17.59 -16.47
CA GLN A 292 13.76 -17.01 -17.80
C GLN A 292 14.87 -16.01 -18.15
N SER A 293 15.35 -15.25 -17.16
CA SER A 293 16.43 -14.27 -17.36
C SER A 293 17.77 -14.95 -17.59
N GLU A 294 18.05 -16.05 -16.89
CA GLU A 294 19.27 -16.85 -17.04
C GLU A 294 19.29 -17.56 -18.40
N GLN A 295 18.18 -18.15 -18.84
CA GLN A 295 18.05 -18.74 -20.19
C GLN A 295 18.26 -17.72 -21.32
N LYS A 296 17.70 -16.51 -21.20
CA LYS A 296 17.93 -15.44 -22.18
C LYS A 296 19.37 -14.93 -22.22
N GLN A 297 20.12 -15.08 -21.13
CA GLN A 297 21.52 -14.67 -21.06
C GLN A 297 22.41 -15.71 -21.75
N ASP A 298 22.12 -17.01 -21.58
CA ASP A 298 22.87 -18.11 -22.19
C ASP A 298 22.64 -18.18 -23.73
N ASP A 299 21.43 -17.92 -24.20
CA ASP A 299 21.13 -17.84 -25.64
C ASP A 299 21.85 -16.67 -26.33
N LYS A 300 22.14 -15.60 -25.59
CA LYS A 300 22.85 -14.41 -26.10
C LYS A 300 24.37 -14.57 -26.16
N VAL A 301 24.93 -15.56 -25.46
CA VAL A 301 26.37 -15.87 -25.45
C VAL A 301 26.71 -16.94 -26.50
N THR A 302 25.69 -17.67 -26.98
CA THR A 302 25.83 -18.78 -27.94
C THR A 302 25.65 -18.33 -29.41
N HIS A 303 25.42 -17.04 -29.65
CA HIS A 303 25.31 -16.40 -30.98
C HIS A 303 26.26 -15.21 -31.07
#